data_AF-X0WK07-F1
#
_entry.id   AF-X0WK07-F1
#
_cell.length_a   1.000
_cell.length_b   1.000
_cell.length_c   1.000
_cell.angle_alpha   90.00
_cell.angle_beta   90.00
_cell.angle_gamma   90.00
#
_symmetry.space_group_name_H-M   'P 1'
#
loop_
_entity.id
_entity.type
_entity.pdbx_description
1 polymer ?
#
loop_
_entity_poly.entity_id
_entity_poly.type
_entity_poly.pdbx_seq_one_letter_code
_entity_poly.pdbx_strand_id
1 'polypeptide(L)' 'MENIINNEKINRIVELIKESKYTVVLTGAGVSTGSGIADFRTPGKGIWEKVDPFKVTSI' A
#
# COMPACT_ATOMS: atom_id res chain seq x y z
N MET A 1 -7.93 9.70 19.64
CA MET A 1 -7.46 9.14 18.36
C MET A 1 -6.69 10.25 17.68
N GLU A 2 -5.37 10.14 17.59
CA GLU A 2 -4.58 11.15 16.90
C GLU A 2 -5.04 11.25 15.45
N ASN A 3 -5.17 12.47 14.94
CA ASN A 3 -5.53 12.71 13.57
C ASN A 3 -4.32 12.35 12.69
N ILE A 4 -4.34 11.15 12.12
CA ILE A 4 -3.24 10.57 11.32
C ILE A 4 -3.08 11.32 9.97
N ILE A 5 -4.06 12.16 9.62
CA ILE A 5 -4.10 12.89 8.35
C ILE A 5 -3.27 14.17 8.47
N ASN A 6 -2.08 14.15 7.86
CA ASN A 6 -1.25 15.33 7.69
C ASN A 6 -1.68 16.11 6.43
N ASN A 7 -2.46 17.18 6.64
CA ASN A 7 -2.99 18.02 5.56
C ASN A 7 -1.89 18.72 4.74
N GLU A 8 -0.75 19.05 5.34
CA GLU A 8 0.38 19.67 4.61
C GLU A 8 0.94 18.71 3.56
N LYS A 9 1.15 17.44 3.93
CA LYS A 9 1.63 16.40 3.00
C LYS A 9 0.62 16.13 1.88
N ILE A 10 -0.68 16.13 2.19
CA ILE A 10 -1.73 15.95 1.18
C ILE A 10 -1.72 17.12 0.19
N ASN A 11 -1.71 18.35 0.68
CA ASN A 11 -1.66 19.54 -0.18
C ASN A 11 -0.43 19.51 -1.09
N ARG A 12 0.72 19.10 -0.55
CA ARG A 12 1.95 18.96 -1.35
C ARG A 12 1.81 17.94 -2.49
N ILE A 13 1.19 16.79 -2.24
CA ILE A 13 0.95 15.79 -3.28
C ILE A 13 -0.02 16.32 -4.34
N VAL A 14 -1.06 17.06 -3.94
CA VAL A 14 -2.03 17.66 -4.86
C VAL A 14 -1.34 18.64 -5.82
N GLU A 15 -0.44 19.49 -5.34
CA GLU A 15 0.35 20.40 -6.18
C GLU A 15 1.20 19.63 -7.19
N LEU A 16 1.96 18.63 -6.72
CA LEU A 16 2.83 17.82 -7.57
C LEU A 16 2.04 17.10 -8.68
N ILE A 17 0.85 16.59 -8.37
CA ILE A 17 -0.02 15.95 -9.37
C ILE A 17 -0.53 16.96 -10.40
N LYS A 18 -0.91 18.17 -9.98
CA LYS A 18 -1.38 19.23 -10.89
C LYS A 18 -0.29 19.74 -11.83
N GLU A 19 0.95 19.80 -11.37
CA GLU A 19 2.10 20.27 -12.15
C GLU A 19 2.68 19.18 -13.08
N SER A 20 2.44 17.91 -12.77
CA SER A 20 2.96 16.78 -13.54
C SER A 20 2.29 16.66 -14.91
N LYS A 21 3.10 16.49 -15.96
CA LYS A 21 2.60 16.14 -17.30
C LYS A 21 2.23 14.66 -17.42
N TYR A 22 2.91 13.79 -16.67
CA TYR A 22 2.74 12.35 -16.73
C TYR A 22 2.91 11.74 -15.33
N THR A 23 1.79 11.45 -14.67
CA THR A 23 1.80 10.83 -13.34
C THR A 23 1.76 9.31 -13.45
N VAL A 24 2.71 8.64 -12.81
CA VAL A 24 2.76 7.17 -12.71
C VAL A 24 2.56 6.78 -11.25
N VAL A 25 1.69 5.80 -11.01
CA VAL A 25 1.43 5.27 -9.67
C VAL A 25 1.91 3.82 -9.61
N LEU A 26 2.88 3.55 -8.75
CA LEU A 26 3.34 2.19 -8.45
C LEU A 26 2.56 1.67 -7.24
N THR A 27 1.85 0.56 -7.43
CA THR A 27 1.03 -0.05 -6.39
C THR A 27 1.53 -1.44 -6.03
N GLY A 28 1.22 -1.87 -4.81
CA GLY A 28 1.43 -3.23 -4.35
C GLY A 28 0.21 -3.72 -3.58
N ALA A 29 0.28 -4.93 -3.02
CA ALA A 29 -0.86 -5.59 -2.36
C ALA A 29 -1.55 -4.75 -1.27
N GLY A 30 -0.83 -3.83 -0.62
CA GLY A 30 -1.36 -2.94 0.41
C GLY A 30 -2.60 -2.15 -0.03
N VAL A 31 -2.70 -1.74 -1.30
CA VAL A 31 -3.85 -0.97 -1.81
C VAL A 31 -5.16 -1.77 -1.80
N SER A 32 -5.07 -3.10 -1.82
CA SER A 32 -6.22 -4.02 -1.85
C SER A 32 -6.67 -4.47 -0.46
N THR A 33 -5.94 -4.12 0.59
CA THR A 33 -6.30 -4.51 1.97
C THR A 33 -7.64 -3.94 2.42
N GLY A 34 -7.96 -2.72 1.98
CA GLY A 34 -9.26 -2.08 2.22
C GLY A 34 -10.44 -2.79 1.56
N SER A 35 -10.21 -3.63 0.55
CA SER A 35 -11.25 -4.44 -0.10
C SER A 35 -11.28 -5.90 0.40
N GLY A 36 -10.61 -6.20 1.52
CA GLY A 36 -10.60 -7.53 2.13
C GLY A 36 -9.58 -8.51 1.53
N ILE A 37 -8.73 -8.07 0.60
CA ILE A 37 -7.65 -8.89 0.07
C ILE A 37 -6.43 -8.69 0.97
N ALA A 38 -6.04 -9.74 1.70
CA ALA A 38 -4.89 -9.68 2.59
C ALA A 38 -3.60 -9.37 1.80
N ASP A 39 -2.73 -8.54 2.39
CA ASP A 39 -1.37 -8.39 1.87
C ASP A 39 -0.46 -9.54 2.33
N PHE A 40 0.78 -9.46 1.89
CA PHE A 40 1.76 -10.49 2.14
C PHE A 40 2.58 -10.30 3.42
N ARG A 41 2.85 -9.05 3.84
CA ARG A 41 3.98 -8.72 4.73
C ARG A 41 3.62 -7.89 5.95
N THR A 42 2.35 -7.49 6.15
CA THR A 42 1.97 -6.72 7.34
C THR A 42 2.17 -7.56 8.60
N PRO A 43 2.92 -7.06 9.61
CA PRO A 43 3.13 -7.79 10.86
C PRO A 43 1.81 -8.17 11.56
N GLY A 44 1.71 -9.41 12.03
CA GLY A 44 0.54 -9.98 12.68
C GLY A 44 -0.64 -10.33 11.76
N LYS A 45 -0.58 -10.03 10.44
CA LYS A 45 -1.74 -10.15 9.53
C LYS A 45 -1.41 -10.70 8.15
N GLY A 46 -0.22 -10.44 7.63
CA GLY A 46 0.20 -10.79 6.28
C GLY A 46 0.23 -12.29 6.04
N ILE A 47 -0.03 -12.70 4.80
CA ILE A 47 -0.15 -14.12 4.44
C ILE A 47 1.13 -14.92 4.76
N TRP A 48 2.32 -14.30 4.65
CA TRP A 48 3.60 -14.98 4.90
C TRP A 48 3.91 -15.31 6.35
N GLU A 49 3.14 -14.79 7.31
CA GLU A 49 3.23 -15.26 8.69
C GLU A 49 2.48 -16.57 8.92
N LYS A 50 1.54 -16.90 8.03
CA LYS A 50 0.68 -18.09 8.13
C LYS A 50 1.12 -19.23 7.19
N VAL A 51 1.86 -18.89 6.14
CA VAL A 51 2.21 -19.80 5.06
C VAL A 51 3.67 -19.58 4.66
N ASP A 52 4.43 -20.67 4.52
CA ASP A 52 5.80 -20.63 4.00
C ASP A 52 5.77 -20.28 2.50
N PRO A 53 6.31 -19.11 2.09
CA PRO A 53 6.28 -18.67 0.70
C PRO A 53 6.89 -19.70 -0.24
N PHE A 54 8.00 -20.34 0.15
CA PHE A 54 8.73 -21.28 -0.71
C PHE A 54 7.96 -22.56 -1.01
N LYS A 55 6.93 -22.88 -0.22
CA LYS A 55 6.05 -24.03 -0.46
C LYS A 55 4.89 -23.72 -1.40
N VAL A 56 4.49 -22.45 -1.51
CA VAL A 56 3.25 -22.06 -2.20
C VAL A 56 3.49 -21.17 -3.43
N THR A 57 4.69 -20.64 -3.59
CA THR A 57 5.10 -19.96 -4.81
C THR A 57 5.82 -20.94 -5.73
N SER A 58 5.36 -21.07 -6.97
CA SER A 58 6.08 -21.78 -8.03
C SER A 58 6.79 -20.78 -8.95
N ILE A 59 7.93 -21.18 -9.50
CA ILE A 59 8.60 -20.52 -10.62
C ILE A 59 8.09 -21.12 -11.93
#